data_AF-A0A375CVW9-F1
#
_entry.id   AF-A0A375CVW9-F1
#
_cell.length_a   1.000
_cell.length_b   1.000
_cell.length_c   1.000
_cell.angle_alpha   90.00
_cell.angle_beta   90.00
_cell.angle_gamma   90.00
#
_symmetry.space_group_name_H-M   'P 1'
#
loop_
_entity.id
_entity.type
_entity.pdbx_description
1 polymer ?
#
loop_
_entity_poly.entity_id
_entity_poly.type
_entity_poly.pdbx_seq_one_letter_code
_entity_poly.pdbx_strand_id
1 'polypeptide(L)'
;MAPDGNPWQDTIAAADQALEEAARIQRGVQQNLKQLQDLRALREELRKAHAETDRYRGMHARVVVSMRQLEEENTGAMSQLHAENEMLRVRHRVYRLLAEHYARVALRLDPETFAGNRDRVLQHILFQRRKGVPPEDIGLSDLAFLLL
;
A
#
# COMPACT_ATOMS: atom_id res chain seq x y z
N MET A 1 -35.99 -17.18 -91.02
CA MET A 1 -34.95 -17.90 -90.26
C MET A 1 -35.53 -18.15 -88.88
N ALA A 2 -35.67 -19.42 -88.52
CA ALA A 2 -36.41 -19.88 -87.34
C ALA A 2 -35.77 -19.40 -86.02
N PRO A 3 -36.55 -19.12 -84.97
CA PRO A 3 -36.00 -18.96 -83.63
C PRO A 3 -35.79 -20.37 -83.04
N ASP A 4 -34.65 -20.99 -83.34
CA ASP A 4 -34.27 -22.29 -82.76
C ASP A 4 -33.61 -22.09 -81.39
N GLY A 5 -34.33 -21.50 -80.44
CA GLY A 5 -34.02 -21.58 -79.01
C GLY A 5 -35.00 -22.55 -78.38
N ASN A 6 -34.52 -23.68 -77.85
CA ASN A 6 -35.40 -24.66 -77.21
C ASN A 6 -35.87 -24.05 -75.87
N PRO A 7 -37.15 -23.65 -75.71
CA PRO A 7 -37.62 -22.90 -74.54
C PRO A 7 -37.42 -23.66 -73.22
N TRP A 8 -37.29 -24.99 -73.28
CA TRP A 8 -36.92 -25.83 -72.14
C TRP A 8 -35.48 -25.63 -71.68
N GLN A 9 -34.53 -25.43 -72.61
CA GLN A 9 -33.12 -25.20 -72.27
C GLN A 9 -32.93 -23.82 -71.62
N ASP A 10 -33.62 -22.80 -72.12
CA ASP A 10 -33.59 -21.46 -71.53
C ASP A 10 -34.21 -21.43 -70.13
N THR A 11 -35.30 -22.19 -69.93
CA THR A 11 -35.97 -22.31 -68.62
C THR A 11 -35.09 -23.04 -67.60
N ILE A 12 -34.36 -24.09 -68.03
CA ILE A 12 -33.42 -24.82 -67.16
C ILE A 12 -32.24 -23.93 -66.79
N ALA A 13 -31.65 -23.22 -67.75
CA ALA A 13 -30.55 -22.29 -67.48
C ALA A 13 -30.95 -21.16 -66.51
N ALA A 14 -32.17 -20.62 -66.66
CA ALA A 14 -32.71 -19.63 -65.73
C ALA A 14 -32.93 -20.21 -64.31
N ALA A 15 -33.37 -21.47 -64.21
CA ALA A 15 -33.53 -22.15 -62.92
C ALA A 15 -32.17 -22.42 -62.24
N ASP A 16 -31.15 -22.84 -62.98
CA ASP A 16 -29.80 -23.05 -62.46
C ASP A 16 -29.20 -21.73 -61.94
N GLN A 17 -29.35 -20.64 -62.70
CA GLN A 17 -28.91 -19.31 -62.26
C GLN A 17 -29.65 -18.87 -60.98
N ALA A 18 -30.98 -19.08 -60.91
CA ALA A 18 -31.76 -18.74 -59.72
C ALA A 18 -31.32 -19.55 -58.49
N LEU A 19 -30.95 -20.83 -58.66
CA LEU A 19 -30.42 -21.69 -57.60
C LEU A 19 -29.04 -21.22 -57.12
N GLU A 20 -28.14 -20.83 -58.04
CA GLU A 20 -26.83 -20.29 -57.68
C GLU A 20 -26.93 -18.96 -56.92
N GLU A 21 -27.83 -18.07 -57.36
CA GLU A 21 -28.12 -16.82 -56.68
C GLU A 21 -28.73 -17.07 -55.30
N ALA A 22 -29.68 -18.00 -55.17
CA ALA A 22 -30.24 -18.41 -53.89
C ALA A 22 -29.17 -18.97 -52.94
N ALA A 23 -28.24 -19.80 -53.44
CA ALA A 23 -27.13 -20.33 -52.65
C ALA A 23 -26.15 -19.22 -52.21
N ARG A 24 -25.91 -18.22 -53.06
CA ARG A 24 -25.09 -17.04 -52.72
C ARG A 24 -25.76 -16.21 -51.61
N ILE A 25 -27.05 -15.95 -51.74
CA ILE A 25 -27.86 -15.24 -50.74
C ILE A 25 -27.84 -16.02 -49.42
N GLN A 26 -28.05 -17.34 -49.45
CA GLN A 26 -28.02 -18.18 -48.26
C GLN A 26 -26.68 -18.10 -47.51
N ARG A 27 -25.55 -18.18 -48.22
CA ARG A 27 -24.22 -18.00 -47.62
C ARG A 27 -24.04 -16.61 -47.02
N GLY A 28 -24.49 -15.56 -47.71
CA GLY A 28 -24.45 -14.18 -47.22
C GLY A 28 -25.29 -13.97 -45.96
N VAL A 29 -26.48 -14.59 -45.87
CA VAL A 29 -27.34 -14.57 -44.68
C VAL A 29 -26.67 -15.30 -43.52
N GLN A 30 -26.10 -16.48 -43.75
CA GLN A 30 -25.37 -17.23 -42.71
C GLN A 30 -24.18 -16.42 -42.15
N GLN A 31 -23.41 -15.77 -43.03
CA GLN A 31 -22.29 -14.93 -42.61
C GLN A 31 -22.75 -13.71 -41.80
N ASN A 32 -23.82 -13.03 -42.24
CA ASN A 32 -24.42 -11.92 -41.50
C ASN A 32 -24.92 -12.36 -40.11
N LEU A 33 -25.58 -13.52 -40.01
CA LEU A 33 -26.04 -14.05 -38.73
C LEU A 33 -24.88 -14.32 -37.78
N LYS A 34 -23.77 -14.88 -38.29
CA LYS A 34 -22.55 -15.06 -37.49
C LYS A 34 -21.99 -13.72 -37.01
N GLN A 35 -21.86 -12.74 -37.90
CA GLN A 35 -21.38 -11.40 -37.53
C GLN A 35 -22.28 -10.73 -36.49
N LEU A 36 -23.61 -10.90 -36.57
CA LEU A 36 -24.53 -10.40 -35.55
C LEU A 36 -24.35 -11.09 -34.19
N GLN A 37 -24.03 -12.38 -34.17
CA GLN A 37 -23.69 -13.09 -32.93
C GLN A 37 -22.38 -12.57 -32.33
N ASP A 38 -21.35 -12.41 -33.15
CA ASP A 38 -20.05 -11.88 -32.72
C ASP A 38 -20.18 -10.45 -32.18
N LEU A 39 -20.97 -9.60 -32.84
CA LEU A 39 -21.27 -8.24 -32.36
C LEU A 39 -22.00 -8.23 -31.02
N ARG A 40 -22.92 -9.18 -30.77
CA ARG A 40 -23.58 -9.32 -29.47
C ARG A 40 -22.61 -9.74 -28.39
N ALA A 41 -21.73 -10.71 -28.68
CA ALA A 41 -20.70 -11.15 -27.75
C ALA A 41 -19.73 -10.01 -27.38
N LEU A 42 -19.22 -9.28 -28.38
CA LEU A 42 -18.34 -8.14 -28.17
C LEU A 42 -18.99 -7.02 -27.35
N ARG A 43 -20.27 -6.74 -27.58
CA ARG A 43 -21.03 -5.77 -26.77
C ARG A 43 -21.13 -6.20 -25.31
N GLU A 44 -21.28 -7.49 -25.06
CA GLU A 44 -21.36 -8.00 -23.70
C GLU A 44 -20.01 -7.95 -22.99
N GLU A 45 -18.92 -8.33 -23.66
CA GLU A 45 -17.58 -8.15 -23.13
C GLU A 45 -17.24 -6.69 -22.86
N LEU A 46 -17.67 -5.77 -23.75
CA LEU A 46 -17.51 -4.34 -23.52
C LEU A 46 -18.25 -3.88 -22.25
N ARG A 47 -19.49 -4.35 -22.02
CA ARG A 47 -20.22 -4.02 -20.79
C ARG A 47 -19.52 -4.55 -19.55
N LYS A 48 -19.02 -5.79 -19.58
CA LYS A 48 -18.26 -6.37 -18.47
C LYS A 48 -17.00 -5.55 -18.16
N ALA A 49 -16.23 -5.19 -19.19
CA ALA A 49 -15.03 -4.39 -19.04
C ALA A 49 -15.31 -3.00 -18.46
N HIS A 50 -16.42 -2.34 -18.86
CA HIS A 50 -16.84 -1.09 -18.25
C HIS A 50 -17.21 -1.25 -16.77
N ALA A 51 -18.01 -2.28 -16.45
CA ALA A 51 -18.39 -2.57 -15.07
C ALA A 51 -17.17 -2.88 -14.18
N GLU A 52 -16.16 -3.55 -14.72
CA GLU A 52 -14.91 -3.83 -14.02
C GLU A 52 -14.07 -2.56 -13.83
N THR A 53 -13.99 -1.71 -14.85
CA THR A 53 -13.31 -0.41 -14.77
C THR A 53 -13.91 0.47 -13.67
N ASP A 54 -15.23 0.53 -13.58
CA ASP A 54 -15.91 1.32 -12.55
C ASP A 54 -15.69 0.74 -11.14
N ARG A 55 -15.62 -0.59 -10.99
CA ARG A 55 -15.22 -1.23 -9.72
C ARG A 55 -13.80 -0.84 -9.33
N TYR A 56 -12.84 -0.90 -10.25
CA TYR A 56 -11.46 -0.51 -9.96
C TYR A 56 -11.34 0.97 -9.62
N ARG A 57 -12.07 1.86 -10.30
CA ARG A 57 -12.13 3.29 -9.95
C ARG A 57 -12.65 3.49 -8.52
N GLY A 58 -13.73 2.80 -8.16
CA GLY A 58 -14.28 2.85 -6.80
C GLY A 58 -13.32 2.30 -5.75
N MET A 59 -12.60 1.23 -6.06
CA MET A 59 -11.57 0.66 -5.18
C MET A 59 -10.40 1.63 -5.01
N HIS A 60 -9.89 2.19 -6.10
CA HIS A 60 -8.81 3.17 -6.08
C HIS A 60 -9.18 4.41 -5.27
N ALA A 61 -10.40 4.95 -5.43
CA ALA A 61 -10.87 6.08 -4.64
C ALA A 61 -10.84 5.78 -3.13
N ARG A 62 -11.30 4.58 -2.71
CA ARG A 62 -11.24 4.16 -1.30
C ARG A 62 -9.80 4.02 -0.80
N VAL A 63 -8.93 3.38 -1.59
CA VAL A 63 -7.51 3.20 -1.22
C VAL A 63 -6.82 4.55 -1.06
N VAL A 64 -7.02 5.49 -1.98
CA VAL A 64 -6.43 6.84 -1.88
C VAL A 64 -6.89 7.58 -0.63
N VAL A 65 -8.18 7.50 -0.28
CA VAL A 65 -8.70 8.13 0.95
C VAL A 65 -8.08 7.48 2.18
N SER A 66 -8.04 6.15 2.24
CA SER A 66 -7.41 5.42 3.36
C SER A 66 -5.92 5.71 3.48
N MET A 67 -5.19 5.83 2.37
CA MET A 67 -3.77 6.18 2.38
C MET A 67 -3.54 7.58 2.95
N ARG A 68 -4.34 8.57 2.54
CA ARG A 68 -4.25 9.93 3.09
C ARG A 68 -4.53 9.97 4.58
N GLN A 69 -5.55 9.25 5.04
CA GLN A 69 -5.86 9.16 6.46
C GLN A 69 -4.67 8.57 7.25
N LEU A 70 -4.06 7.49 6.75
CA LEU A 70 -2.88 6.90 7.37
C LEU A 70 -1.67 7.86 7.37
N GLU A 71 -1.47 8.63 6.30
CA GLU A 71 -0.43 9.65 6.22
C GLU A 71 -0.66 10.76 7.26
N GLU A 72 -1.90 11.24 7.42
CA GLU A 72 -2.27 12.24 8.42
C GLU A 72 -2.06 11.74 9.85
N GLU A 73 -2.54 10.52 10.16
CA GLU A 73 -2.36 9.87 11.46
C GLU A 73 -0.88 9.69 11.80
N ASN A 74 -0.09 9.20 10.84
CA ASN A 74 1.35 9.02 11.01
C ASN A 74 2.08 10.36 11.21
N THR A 75 1.70 11.39 10.46
CA THR A 75 2.29 12.74 10.62
C THR A 75 2.00 13.30 12.01
N GLY A 76 0.78 13.09 12.52
CA GLY A 76 0.41 13.46 13.89
C GLY A 76 1.24 12.72 14.94
N ALA A 77 1.34 11.39 14.81
CA ALA A 77 2.12 10.56 15.73
C ALA A 77 3.61 10.92 15.73
N MET A 78 4.20 11.16 14.55
CA MET A 78 5.60 11.60 14.44
C MET A 78 5.83 12.95 15.10
N SER A 79 4.90 13.90 14.91
CA SER A 79 4.99 15.22 15.55
C SER A 79 4.92 15.12 17.09
N GLN A 80 4.05 14.25 17.61
CA GLN A 80 3.96 13.98 19.05
C GLN A 80 5.25 13.36 19.58
N LEU A 81 5.78 12.31 18.93
CA LEU A 81 7.04 11.68 19.31
C LEU A 81 8.22 12.65 19.28
N HIS A 82 8.26 13.57 18.31
CA HIS A 82 9.27 14.62 18.26
C HIS A 82 9.17 15.56 19.47
N ALA A 83 7.98 16.04 19.80
CA ALA A 83 7.76 16.90 20.96
C ALA A 83 8.11 16.20 22.29
N GLU A 84 7.73 14.92 22.43
CA GLU A 84 8.08 14.11 23.59
C GLU A 84 9.60 13.90 23.70
N ASN A 85 10.29 13.64 22.58
CA ASN A 85 11.74 13.50 22.55
C ASN A 85 12.44 14.80 22.97
N GLU A 86 11.98 15.95 22.46
CA GLU A 86 12.50 17.26 22.86
C GLU A 86 12.32 17.49 24.36
N MET A 87 11.13 17.21 24.89
CA MET A 87 10.85 17.32 26.31
C MET A 87 11.75 16.41 27.16
N LEU A 88 11.99 15.17 26.72
CA LEU A 88 12.92 14.25 27.39
C LEU A 88 14.35 14.78 27.39
N ARG A 89 14.83 15.37 26.28
CA ARG A 89 16.15 16.02 26.23
C ARG A 89 16.26 17.19 27.20
N VAL A 90 15.21 18.02 27.28
CA VAL A 90 15.15 19.13 28.24
C VAL A 90 15.19 18.60 29.67
N ARG A 91 14.35 17.63 30.03
CA ARG A 91 14.35 17.02 31.38
C ARG A 91 15.70 16.40 31.71
N HIS A 92 16.29 15.64 30.79
CA HIS A 92 17.62 15.06 30.96
C HIS A 92 18.67 16.15 31.24
N ARG A 93 18.65 17.26 30.50
CA ARG A 93 19.57 18.37 30.71
C ARG A 93 19.38 19.03 32.07
N VAL A 94 18.14 19.25 32.49
CA VAL A 94 17.82 19.81 33.81
C VAL A 94 18.35 18.90 34.93
N TYR A 95 18.02 17.61 34.90
CA TYR A 95 18.48 16.67 35.91
C TYR A 95 20.00 16.54 35.94
N ARG A 96 20.65 16.53 34.78
CA ARG A 96 22.11 16.51 34.70
C ARG A 96 22.74 17.74 35.35
N LEU A 97 22.22 18.93 35.07
CA LEU A 97 22.73 20.17 35.67
C LEU A 97 22.50 20.20 37.20
N LEU A 98 21.35 19.75 37.67
CA LEU A 98 21.08 19.64 39.11
C LEU A 98 22.04 18.64 39.77
N ALA A 99 22.24 17.47 39.18
CA ALA A 99 23.16 16.46 39.69
C ALA A 99 24.61 17.00 39.73
N GLU A 100 25.08 17.66 38.66
CA GLU A 100 26.40 18.29 38.62
C GLU A 100 26.53 19.39 39.69
N HIS A 101 25.50 20.21 39.88
CA HIS A 101 25.46 21.25 40.92
C HIS A 101 25.58 20.65 42.32
N TYR A 102 24.73 19.67 42.66
CA TYR A 102 24.78 19.05 43.98
C TYR A 102 26.09 18.31 44.23
N ALA A 103 26.62 17.59 43.24
CA ALA A 103 27.89 16.89 43.37
C ALA A 103 29.06 17.85 43.64
N ARG A 104 29.18 18.93 42.86
CA ARG A 104 30.32 19.85 42.96
C ARG A 104 30.19 20.87 44.08
N VAL A 105 28.99 21.41 44.31
CA VAL A 105 28.78 22.51 45.26
C VAL A 105 28.42 22.00 46.64
N ALA A 106 27.44 21.09 46.74
CA ALA A 106 26.98 20.59 48.03
C ALA A 106 27.91 19.51 48.59
N LEU A 107 28.32 18.55 47.76
CA LEU A 107 29.15 17.41 48.18
C LEU A 107 30.65 17.62 47.96
N ARG A 108 31.04 18.70 47.27
CA ARG A 108 32.45 19.03 46.95
C ARG A 108 33.22 17.89 46.29
N LEU A 109 32.55 17.05 45.52
CA LEU A 109 33.20 16.01 44.72
C LEU A 109 34.06 16.68 43.65
N ASP A 110 35.28 16.18 43.48
CA ASP A 110 36.09 16.59 42.36
C ASP A 110 35.47 16.09 41.04
N PRO A 111 35.78 16.75 39.92
CA PRO A 111 35.12 16.49 38.65
C PRO A 111 35.40 15.09 38.09
N GLU A 112 36.59 14.55 38.36
CA GLU A 112 37.03 13.25 37.85
C GLU A 112 36.32 12.12 38.60
N THR A 113 36.25 12.22 39.93
CA THR A 113 35.50 11.27 40.76
C THR A 113 34.02 11.26 40.41
N PHE A 114 33.41 12.43 40.19
CA PHE A 114 32.01 12.49 39.76
C PHE A 114 31.79 11.82 38.39
N ALA A 115 32.68 12.08 37.42
CA ALA A 115 32.59 11.45 36.11
C ALA A 115 32.76 9.92 36.19
N GLY A 116 33.73 9.45 36.97
CA GLY A 116 33.96 8.02 37.19
C GLY A 116 32.76 7.33 37.84
N ASN A 117 32.18 7.94 38.87
CA ASN A 117 30.97 7.44 39.53
C ASN A 117 29.78 7.36 38.58
N ARG A 118 29.55 8.41 37.78
CA ARG A 118 28.50 8.43 36.76
C ARG A 118 28.67 7.29 35.75
N ASP A 119 29.89 7.07 35.27
CA ASP A 119 30.15 6.07 34.24
C ASP A 119 29.97 4.64 34.78
N ARG A 120 30.34 4.39 36.06
CA ARG A 120 30.04 3.13 36.75
C ARG A 120 28.54 2.87 36.88
N VAL A 121 27.77 3.88 37.30
CA VAL A 121 26.30 3.77 37.38
C VAL A 121 25.69 3.51 36.01
N LEU A 122 26.14 4.21 34.97
CA LEU A 122 25.69 4.00 33.59
C LEU A 122 25.95 2.56 33.13
N GLN A 123 27.16 2.05 33.34
CA GLN A 123 27.51 0.68 32.98
C GLN A 123 26.64 -0.34 33.72
N HIS A 124 26.37 -0.12 35.00
CA HIS A 124 25.49 -0.98 35.79
C HIS A 124 24.06 -0.98 35.24
N ILE A 125 23.47 0.19 34.97
CA ILE A 125 22.12 0.28 34.40
C ILE A 125 22.06 -0.43 33.04
N LEU A 126 23.05 -0.23 32.17
CA LEU A 126 23.12 -0.92 30.87
C LEU A 126 23.24 -2.44 31.03
N PHE A 127 23.98 -2.90 32.04
CA PHE A 127 24.10 -4.31 32.35
C PHE A 127 22.77 -4.92 32.84
N GLN A 128 22.07 -4.25 33.76
CA GLN A 128 20.76 -4.69 34.25
C GLN A 128 19.71 -4.70 33.14
N ARG A 129 19.72 -3.67 32.28
CA ARG A 129 18.85 -3.63 31.10
C ARG A 129 19.08 -4.80 30.15
N ARG A 130 20.35 -5.21 29.93
CA ARG A 130 20.67 -6.41 29.14
C ARG A 130 20.16 -7.71 29.78
N LYS A 131 19.95 -7.72 31.09
CA LYS A 131 19.32 -8.83 31.82
C LYS A 131 17.78 -8.76 31.83
N GLY A 132 17.20 -7.75 31.19
CA GLY A 132 15.75 -7.55 31.12
C GLY A 132 15.16 -6.78 32.30
N VAL A 133 15.98 -6.18 33.17
CA VAL A 133 15.49 -5.34 34.27
C VAL A 133 15.13 -3.95 33.71
N PRO A 134 13.90 -3.48 33.89
CA PRO A 134 13.50 -2.13 33.52
C PRO A 134 14.27 -1.07 34.35
N PRO A 135 14.70 0.07 33.75
CA PRO A 135 15.42 1.12 34.48
C PRO A 135 14.69 1.66 35.72
N GLU A 136 13.37 1.72 35.68
CA GLU A 136 12.48 2.15 36.75
C GLU A 136 12.52 1.23 37.99
N ASP A 137 12.92 -0.03 37.82
CA ASP A 137 13.02 -1.01 38.91
C ASP A 137 14.41 -1.03 39.56
N ILE A 138 15.39 -0.30 39.01
CA ILE A 138 16.75 -0.21 39.55
C ILE A 138 16.77 0.84 40.66
N GLY A 139 16.87 0.38 41.91
CA GLY A 139 16.83 1.22 43.09
C GLY A 139 18.19 1.79 43.48
N LEU A 140 18.19 2.73 44.43
CA LEU A 140 19.42 3.29 45.00
C LEU A 140 20.28 2.23 45.70
N SER A 141 19.66 1.25 46.36
CA SER A 141 20.34 0.13 47.02
C SER A 141 21.20 -0.68 46.05
N ASP A 142 20.77 -0.80 44.79
CA ASP A 142 21.49 -1.53 43.75
C ASP A 142 22.73 -0.77 43.27
N LEU A 143 22.85 0.52 43.60
CA LEU A 143 23.96 1.38 43.19
C LEU A 143 24.98 1.64 44.30
N ALA A 144 24.60 1.41 45.57
CA ALA A 144 25.43 1.78 46.72
C ALA A 144 26.83 1.16 46.69
N PHE A 145 26.97 -0.09 46.23
CA PHE A 145 28.26 -0.77 46.16
C PHE A 145 29.21 -0.23 45.07
N LEU A 146 28.68 0.46 44.06
CA LEU A 146 29.48 0.98 42.94
C LEU A 146 30.24 2.27 43.28
N LEU A 147 29.79 2.94 44.34
CA LEU A 147 30.21 4.28 44.76
C LEU A 147 31.05 4.26 46.04
N LEU A 148 31.40 3.07 46.52
CA LEU A 148 32.39 2.81 47.57
C LEU A 148 33.79 2.65 46.94
#